data_AF-A0A7V4A8T4-F1
#
_entry.id   AF-A0A7V4A8T4-F1
#
_cell.length_a   1.000
_cell.length_b   1.000
_cell.length_c   1.000
_cell.angle_alpha   90.00
_cell.angle_beta   90.00
_cell.angle_gamma   90.00
#
_symmetry.space_group_name_H-M   'P 1'
#
loop_
_entity.id
_entity.type
_entity.pdbx_description
1 polymer ?
#
loop_
_entity_poly.entity_id
_entity_poly.type
_entity_poly.pdbx_seq_one_letter_code
_entity_poly.pdbx_strand_id
1 'polypeptide(L)'
;MQKIFKITGILLALLLFSFDLFMFSPSGYCQDKRDERYDMIMREISDLKKEVGEIKGELRQINKRFEDIDKRFEYIDKRFEDINKRLEDLKDIMIAIFGGMVALVASVIAFAFWDRRTIIRKSVEESRKVIEEGLRFRDVINVLKDMAKEDERLEKIMKRYGFL
;
A
#
# COMPACT_ATOMS: atom_id res chain seq x y z
N MET A 1 -9.01 5.31 120.30
CA MET A 1 -8.43 4.15 119.58
C MET A 1 -9.30 3.65 118.42
N GLN A 2 -10.62 3.51 118.58
CA GLN A 2 -11.52 2.98 117.52
C GLN A 2 -11.59 3.79 116.20
N LYS A 3 -11.44 5.13 116.24
CA LYS A 3 -11.51 5.97 115.02
C LYS A 3 -10.30 5.80 114.10
N ILE A 4 -9.10 5.56 114.65
CA ILE A 4 -7.85 5.38 113.89
C ILE A 4 -7.90 4.07 113.09
N PHE A 5 -8.40 2.98 113.69
CA PHE A 5 -8.56 1.69 113.02
C PHE A 5 -9.54 1.70 111.84
N LYS A 6 -10.59 2.53 111.89
CA LYS A 6 -11.52 2.69 110.77
C LYS A 6 -10.88 3.44 109.60
N ILE A 7 -10.09 4.48 109.88
CA ILE A 7 -9.42 5.28 108.86
C ILE A 7 -8.33 4.46 108.17
N THR A 8 -7.54 3.68 108.92
CA THR A 8 -6.52 2.79 108.33
C THR A 8 -7.15 1.68 107.49
N GLY A 9 -8.29 1.13 107.92
CA GLY A 9 -9.05 0.16 107.12
C GLY A 9 -9.58 0.74 105.79
N ILE A 10 -10.10 1.97 105.81
CA ILE A 10 -10.56 2.66 104.59
C ILE A 10 -9.38 2.98 103.66
N LEU A 11 -8.23 3.39 104.22
CA LEU A 11 -7.02 3.66 103.44
C LEU A 11 -6.49 2.39 102.76
N LEU A 12 -6.47 1.25 103.46
CA LEU A 12 -6.09 -0.05 102.90
C LEU A 12 -7.06 -0.50 101.81
N ALA A 13 -8.37 -0.30 102.00
CA ALA A 13 -9.37 -0.63 101.00
C ALA A 13 -9.23 0.25 99.74
N LEU A 14 -8.94 1.55 99.90
CA LEU A 14 -8.69 2.46 98.78
C LEU A 14 -7.38 2.13 98.05
N LEU A 15 -6.33 1.74 98.78
CA LEU A 15 -5.07 1.31 98.19
C LEU A 15 -5.24 0.00 97.40
N LEU A 16 -5.97 -0.98 97.92
CA LEU A 16 -6.29 -2.22 97.20
C LEU A 16 -7.16 -1.96 95.96
N PHE A 17 -8.18 -1.10 96.08
CA PHE A 17 -9.03 -0.72 94.95
C PHE A 17 -8.24 0.01 93.85
N SER A 18 -7.27 0.84 94.23
CA SER A 18 -6.38 1.49 93.28
C SER A 18 -5.37 0.54 92.63
N PHE A 19 -4.92 -0.49 93.35
CA PHE A 19 -4.02 -1.53 92.83
C PHE A 19 -4.73 -2.43 91.82
N ASP A 20 -5.99 -2.78 92.07
CA ASP A 20 -6.83 -3.53 91.13
C ASP A 20 -7.11 -2.72 89.85
N LEU A 21 -7.32 -1.40 89.97
CA LEU A 21 -7.52 -0.51 88.82
C LEU A 21 -6.24 -0.36 87.97
N PHE A 22 -5.06 -0.44 88.59
CA PHE A 22 -3.76 -0.37 87.90
C PHE A 22 -3.38 -1.69 87.21
N MET A 23 -3.75 -2.85 87.78
CA MET A 23 -3.58 -4.16 87.15
C MET A 23 -4.57 -4.43 86.02
N PHE A 24 -5.75 -3.78 86.04
CA PHE A 24 -6.69 -3.77 84.92
C PHE A 24 -6.29 -2.73 83.86
N SER A 25 -5.03 -2.73 83.43
CA SER A 25 -4.63 -2.01 82.23
C SER A 25 -5.05 -2.82 81.00
N PRO A 26 -5.90 -2.30 80.09
CA PRO A 26 -6.52 -3.05 79.00
C PRO A 26 -5.57 -3.34 77.82
N SER A 27 -4.25 -3.46 78.06
CA SER A 27 -3.23 -3.54 77.02
C SER A 27 -3.24 -4.86 76.22
N GLY A 28 -3.74 -5.96 76.81
CA GLY A 28 -3.86 -7.26 76.13
C GLY A 28 -4.97 -7.32 75.07
N TYR A 29 -6.12 -6.68 75.32
CA TYR A 29 -7.28 -6.69 74.39
C TYR A 29 -7.02 -5.97 73.06
N CYS A 30 -6.12 -4.99 73.06
CA CYS A 30 -5.73 -4.26 71.85
C CYS A 30 -4.65 -5.00 71.04
N GLN A 31 -3.95 -5.98 71.62
CA GLN A 31 -2.90 -6.74 70.94
C GLN A 31 -3.48 -7.94 70.18
N ASP A 32 -4.42 -8.66 70.80
CA ASP A 32 -5.16 -9.79 70.20
C ASP A 32 -5.84 -9.42 68.87
N LYS A 33 -6.53 -8.27 68.81
CA LYS A 33 -7.13 -7.73 67.58
C LYS A 33 -6.11 -7.36 66.50
N ARG A 34 -4.88 -7.01 66.88
CA ARG A 34 -3.80 -6.74 65.91
C ARG A 34 -3.28 -8.04 65.35
N ASP A 35 -3.10 -9.06 66.18
CA ASP A 35 -2.59 -10.37 65.80
C ASP A 35 -3.55 -11.09 64.84
N GLU A 36 -4.87 -11.05 65.08
CA GLU A 36 -5.88 -11.54 64.12
C GLU A 36 -5.82 -10.80 62.78
N ARG A 37 -5.59 -9.48 62.81
CA ARG A 37 -5.44 -8.66 61.60
C ARG A 37 -4.16 -9.00 60.85
N TYR A 38 -3.05 -9.27 61.56
CA TYR A 38 -1.81 -9.72 60.95
C TYR A 38 -1.99 -11.08 60.27
N ASP A 39 -2.67 -12.03 60.90
CA ASP A 39 -2.95 -13.34 60.31
C ASP A 39 -3.83 -13.25 59.05
N MET A 40 -4.84 -12.37 59.08
CA MET A 40 -5.69 -12.09 57.92
C MET A 40 -4.87 -11.51 56.76
N ILE A 41 -4.08 -10.47 57.04
CA ILE A 41 -3.22 -9.82 56.03
C ILE A 41 -2.19 -10.81 55.47
N MET A 42 -1.60 -11.68 56.30
CA MET A 42 -0.63 -12.67 55.84
C MET A 42 -1.25 -13.74 54.94
N ARG A 43 -2.51 -14.13 55.18
CA ARG A 43 -3.26 -15.01 54.28
C ARG A 43 -3.50 -14.34 52.93
N GLU A 44 -3.98 -13.10 52.93
CA GLU A 44 -4.20 -12.33 51.69
C GLU A 44 -2.90 -12.15 50.90
N ILE A 45 -1.79 -11.81 51.55
CA ILE A 45 -0.47 -11.70 50.90
C ILE A 45 -0.03 -13.05 50.31
N SER A 46 -0.30 -14.15 51.00
CA SER A 46 0.05 -15.50 50.53
C SER A 46 -0.73 -15.86 49.26
N ASP A 47 -2.03 -15.55 49.22
CA ASP A 47 -2.87 -15.83 48.06
C ASP A 47 -2.55 -14.91 46.89
N LEU A 48 -2.33 -13.61 47.14
CA LEU A 48 -1.81 -12.67 46.12
C LEU A 48 -0.47 -13.14 45.54
N LYS A 49 0.42 -13.70 46.35
CA LYS A 49 1.71 -14.22 45.89
C LYS A 49 1.56 -15.43 44.98
N LYS A 50 0.54 -16.28 45.20
CA LYS A 50 0.23 -17.40 44.31
C LYS A 50 -0.31 -16.90 42.98
N GLU A 51 -1.28 -15.99 43.00
CA GLU A 51 -1.86 -15.39 41.78
C GLU A 51 -0.78 -14.70 40.93
N VAL A 52 0.10 -13.91 41.55
CA VAL A 52 1.24 -13.29 40.85
C VAL A 52 2.20 -14.35 40.28
N GLY A 53 2.38 -15.47 40.98
CA GLY A 53 3.17 -16.60 40.49
C GLY A 53 2.56 -17.24 39.24
N GLU A 54 1.25 -17.43 39.22
CA GLU A 54 0.49 -17.97 38.08
C GLU A 54 0.56 -17.03 36.87
N ILE A 55 0.28 -15.73 37.08
CA ILE A 55 0.40 -14.69 36.05
C ILE A 55 1.80 -14.68 35.44
N LYS A 56 2.85 -14.79 36.28
CA LYS A 56 4.24 -14.85 35.79
C LYS A 56 4.51 -16.10 34.94
N GLY A 57 3.86 -17.21 35.26
CA GLY A 57 3.89 -18.44 34.47
C GLY A 57 3.24 -18.26 33.10
N GLU A 58 2.04 -17.67 33.05
CA GLU A 58 1.33 -17.36 31.81
C GLU A 58 2.11 -16.40 30.92
N LEU A 59 2.66 -15.32 31.50
CA LEU A 59 3.50 -14.37 30.78
C LEU A 59 4.72 -15.03 30.12
N ARG A 60 5.34 -16.02 30.80
CA ARG A 60 6.44 -16.80 30.20
C ARG A 60 5.98 -17.65 29.01
N GLN A 61 4.79 -18.25 29.09
CA GLN A 61 4.24 -18.99 27.95
C GLN A 61 3.90 -18.06 26.79
N ILE A 62 3.32 -16.90 27.08
CA ILE A 62 3.02 -15.86 26.10
C ILE A 62 4.30 -15.40 25.40
N ASN A 63 5.37 -15.11 26.15
CA ASN A 63 6.66 -14.72 25.56
C ASN A 63 7.22 -15.78 24.61
N LYS A 64 7.16 -17.07 24.98
CA LYS A 64 7.60 -18.15 24.07
C LYS A 64 6.79 -18.18 22.78
N ARG A 65 5.47 -17.99 22.87
CA ARG A 65 4.61 -17.93 21.68
C ARG A 65 4.94 -16.72 20.81
N PHE A 66 5.27 -15.57 21.41
CA PHE A 66 5.73 -14.41 20.67
C PHE A 66 7.07 -14.66 19.97
N GLU A 67 8.04 -15.28 20.64
CA GLU A 67 9.32 -15.66 20.00
C GLU A 67 9.11 -16.60 18.79
N ASP A 68 8.17 -17.55 18.89
CA ASP A 68 7.83 -18.43 17.77
C ASP A 68 7.11 -17.69 16.64
N ILE A 69 6.28 -16.69 16.96
CA ILE A 69 5.66 -15.80 15.99
C ILE A 69 6.73 -14.98 15.26
N ASP A 70 7.70 -14.41 15.98
CA ASP A 70 8.79 -13.62 15.39
C ASP A 70 9.61 -14.43 14.38
N LYS A 71 9.95 -15.69 14.71
CA LYS A 71 10.63 -16.59 13.77
C LYS A 71 9.82 -16.85 12.51
N ARG A 72 8.49 -16.98 12.63
CA ARG A 72 7.61 -17.18 11.47
C ARG A 72 7.54 -15.93 10.62
N PHE A 73 7.53 -14.74 11.22
CA PHE A 73 7.61 -13.48 10.48
C PHE A 73 8.93 -13.35 9.73
N GLU A 74 10.07 -13.68 10.34
CA GLU A 74 11.37 -13.65 9.66
C GLU A 74 11.40 -14.59 8.42
N TYR A 75 10.78 -15.76 8.53
CA TYR A 75 10.63 -16.67 7.39
C TYR A 75 9.71 -16.10 6.29
N ILE A 76 8.62 -15.43 6.68
CA ILE A 76 7.71 -14.76 5.76
C ILE A 76 8.44 -13.64 5.02
N ASP A 77 9.24 -12.83 5.71
CA ASP A 77 10.02 -11.75 5.10
C ASP A 77 10.99 -12.27 4.03
N LYS A 78 11.71 -13.36 4.32
CA LYS A 78 12.58 -14.02 3.32
C LYS A 78 11.81 -14.49 2.08
N ARG A 79 10.58 -14.99 2.25
CA ARG A 79 9.73 -15.37 1.12
C ARG A 79 9.24 -14.16 0.34
N PHE A 80 8.91 -13.05 1.00
CA PHE A 80 8.55 -11.81 0.32
C PHE A 80 9.71 -11.23 -0.47
N GLU A 81 10.94 -11.29 0.05
CA GLU A 81 12.14 -10.89 -0.69
C GLU A 81 12.34 -11.74 -1.96
N ASP A 82 12.16 -13.06 -1.89
CA ASP A 82 12.24 -13.95 -3.07
C ASP A 82 11.15 -13.61 -4.11
N ILE A 83 9.93 -13.33 -3.66
CA ILE A 83 8.82 -12.91 -4.53
C ILE A 83 9.15 -11.56 -5.20
N ASN A 84 9.68 -10.59 -4.45
CA ASN A 84 10.03 -9.28 -4.99
C ASN A 84 11.07 -9.39 -6.11
N LYS A 85 12.11 -10.22 -5.94
CA LYS A 85 13.10 -10.46 -6.99
C LYS A 85 12.48 -11.04 -8.25
N ARG A 86 11.61 -12.05 -8.11
CA ARG A 86 10.91 -12.64 -9.26
C ARG A 86 10.00 -11.63 -9.97
N LEU A 87 9.37 -10.71 -9.23
CA LEU A 87 8.55 -9.65 -9.80
C LEU A 87 9.38 -8.61 -10.54
N GLU A 88 10.57 -8.27 -10.03
CA GLU A 88 11.54 -7.42 -10.73
C GLU A 88 11.98 -8.06 -12.05
N ASP A 89 12.35 -9.34 -12.03
CA ASP A 89 12.73 -10.08 -13.25
C ASP A 89 11.59 -10.09 -14.29
N LEU A 90 10.35 -10.32 -13.86
CA LEU A 90 9.18 -10.29 -14.74
C LEU A 90 8.91 -8.89 -15.31
N LYS A 91 9.09 -7.85 -14.51
CA LYS A 91 8.94 -6.46 -14.95
C LYS A 91 10.00 -6.11 -16.00
N ASP A 92 11.24 -6.55 -15.82
CA ASP A 92 12.33 -6.30 -16.77
C ASP A 92 12.07 -6.99 -18.11
N ILE A 93 11.62 -8.25 -18.10
CA ILE A 93 11.21 -8.97 -19.33
C ILE A 93 10.05 -8.25 -20.02
N MET A 94 9.06 -7.80 -19.24
CA MET A 94 7.91 -7.06 -19.79
C MET A 94 8.38 -5.78 -20.49
N ILE A 95 9.25 -4.99 -19.85
CA ILE A 95 9.83 -3.77 -20.45
C ILE A 95 10.59 -4.12 -21.73
N ALA A 96 11.37 -5.19 -21.75
CA ALA A 96 12.11 -5.62 -22.94
C ALA A 96 11.18 -5.98 -24.10
N ILE A 97 10.09 -6.73 -23.85
CA ILE A 97 9.10 -7.10 -24.87
C ILE A 97 8.36 -5.87 -25.40
N PHE A 98 7.88 -4.99 -24.51
CA PHE A 98 7.21 -3.75 -24.92
C PHE A 98 8.15 -2.85 -25.72
N GLY A 99 9.39 -2.67 -25.27
CA GLY A 99 10.40 -1.90 -25.99
C GLY A 99 10.69 -2.47 -27.38
N GLY A 100 10.83 -3.79 -27.48
CA GLY A 100 11.00 -4.49 -28.75
C GLY A 100 9.81 -4.31 -29.70
N MET A 101 8.59 -4.46 -29.20
CA MET A 101 7.38 -4.29 -30.01
C MET A 101 7.22 -2.86 -30.52
N VAL A 102 7.47 -1.86 -29.67
CA VAL A 102 7.44 -0.45 -30.08
C VAL A 102 8.51 -0.16 -31.14
N ALA A 103 9.72 -0.70 -30.97
CA ALA A 103 10.80 -0.52 -31.95
C ALA A 103 10.46 -1.15 -33.31
N LEU A 104 9.85 -2.34 -33.32
CA LEU A 104 9.40 -2.99 -34.56
C LEU A 104 8.31 -2.18 -35.27
N VAL A 105 7.30 -1.71 -34.52
CA VAL A 105 6.24 -0.87 -35.08
C VAL A 105 6.80 0.44 -35.64
N ALA A 106 7.68 1.10 -34.89
CA ALA A 106 8.34 2.32 -35.36
C ALA A 106 9.17 2.09 -36.63
N SER A 107 9.86 0.95 -36.72
CA SER A 107 10.61 0.56 -37.93
C SER A 107 9.69 0.40 -39.15
N VAL A 108 8.56 -0.29 -39.00
CA VAL A 108 7.58 -0.47 -40.09
C VAL A 108 7.01 0.88 -40.54
N ILE A 109 6.66 1.75 -39.59
CA ILE A 109 6.16 3.10 -39.90
C ILE A 109 7.23 3.91 -40.62
N ALA A 110 8.46 3.90 -40.13
CA ALA A 110 9.58 4.62 -40.75
C ALA A 110 9.83 4.13 -42.19
N PHE A 111 9.78 2.82 -42.41
CA PHE A 111 9.91 2.23 -43.74
C PHE A 111 8.76 2.65 -44.67
N ALA A 112 7.51 2.63 -44.19
CA ALA A 112 6.35 3.06 -44.97
C ALA A 112 6.42 4.55 -45.37
N PHE A 113 6.88 5.41 -44.47
CA PHE A 113 7.12 6.82 -44.78
C PHE A 113 8.27 7.03 -45.78
N TRP A 114 9.31 6.20 -45.70
CA TRP A 114 10.40 6.21 -46.68
C TRP A 114 9.90 5.78 -48.07
N ASP A 115 9.15 4.68 -48.15
CA ASP A 115 8.67 4.08 -49.40
C ASP A 115 7.77 5.02 -50.22
N ARG A 116 6.94 5.83 -49.54
CA ARG A 116 6.09 6.82 -50.21
C ARG A 116 6.87 7.83 -51.07
N ARG A 117 8.13 8.13 -50.72
CA ARG A 117 8.97 9.09 -51.50
C ARG A 117 9.57 8.48 -52.78
N THR A 118 9.69 7.16 -52.90
CA THR A 118 10.39 6.51 -54.03
C THR A 118 9.45 6.18 -55.19
N ILE A 119 8.20 5.79 -54.93
CA ILE A 119 7.24 5.36 -55.96
C ILE A 119 6.73 6.54 -56.81
N ILE A 120 6.52 7.72 -56.21
CA ILE A 120 5.98 8.89 -56.92
C ILE A 120 6.91 9.33 -58.06
N ARG A 121 8.23 9.14 -57.95
CA ARG A 121 9.17 9.55 -59.01
C ARG A 121 8.98 8.76 -60.31
N LYS A 122 8.72 7.45 -60.21
CA LYS A 122 8.50 6.60 -61.41
C LYS A 122 7.15 6.88 -62.07
N SER A 123 6.07 7.02 -61.29
CA SER A 123 4.76 7.30 -61.86
C SER A 123 4.65 8.70 -62.47
N VAL A 124 5.36 9.69 -61.91
CA VAL A 124 5.45 11.04 -62.50
C VAL A 124 6.19 11.02 -63.83
N GLU A 125 7.22 10.19 -63.98
CA GLU A 125 8.01 10.12 -65.22
C GLU A 125 7.28 9.36 -66.33
N GLU A 126 6.59 8.26 -66.03
CA GLU A 126 5.71 7.58 -66.99
C GLU A 126 4.51 8.46 -67.38
N SER A 127 3.90 9.16 -66.41
CA SER A 127 2.82 10.11 -66.70
C SER A 127 3.32 11.26 -67.59
N ARG A 128 4.57 11.71 -67.42
CA ARG A 128 5.15 12.77 -68.25
C ARG A 128 5.34 12.32 -69.71
N LYS A 129 5.76 11.07 -69.93
CA LYS A 129 5.88 10.49 -71.29
C LYS A 129 4.51 10.28 -71.95
N VAL A 130 3.49 9.83 -71.22
CA VAL A 130 2.12 9.72 -71.75
C VAL A 130 1.51 11.09 -72.05
N ILE A 131 1.87 12.14 -71.31
CA ILE A 131 1.47 13.53 -71.61
C ILE A 131 2.25 14.08 -72.83
N GLU A 132 3.52 13.72 -73.00
CA GLU A 132 4.29 14.04 -74.23
C GLU A 132 3.73 13.30 -75.45
N GLU A 133 3.34 12.03 -75.34
CA GLU A 133 2.60 11.32 -76.40
C GLU A 133 1.14 11.83 -76.55
N GLY A 134 0.60 12.45 -75.49
CA GLY A 134 -0.65 13.18 -75.45
C GLY A 134 -0.64 14.47 -76.29
N LEU A 135 0.51 14.87 -76.85
CA LEU A 135 0.58 15.83 -77.96
C LEU A 135 -0.30 15.44 -79.16
N ARG A 136 -0.73 14.18 -79.26
CA ARG A 136 -1.77 13.75 -80.21
C ARG A 136 -3.01 14.66 -80.19
N PHE A 137 -3.32 15.32 -79.07
CA PHE A 137 -4.40 16.31 -79.05
C PHE A 137 -4.15 17.49 -80.01
N ARG A 138 -2.89 17.94 -80.18
CA ARG A 138 -2.55 18.96 -81.17
C ARG A 138 -2.71 18.45 -82.59
N ASP A 139 -2.31 17.20 -82.85
CA ASP A 139 -2.45 16.59 -84.17
C ASP A 139 -3.92 16.40 -84.54
N VAL A 140 -4.74 15.94 -83.59
CA VAL A 140 -6.20 15.82 -83.75
C VAL A 140 -6.83 17.19 -83.97
N ILE A 141 -6.42 18.23 -83.23
CA ILE A 141 -6.92 19.60 -83.45
C ILE A 141 -6.55 20.12 -84.84
N ASN A 142 -5.33 19.84 -85.32
CA ASN A 142 -4.91 20.26 -86.65
C ASN A 142 -5.69 19.54 -87.76
N VAL A 143 -5.90 18.23 -87.61
CA VAL A 143 -6.72 17.42 -88.53
C VAL A 143 -8.17 17.90 -88.56
N LEU A 144 -8.74 18.25 -87.40
CA LEU A 144 -10.08 18.83 -87.31
C LEU A 144 -10.17 20.22 -87.95
N LYS A 145 -9.12 21.05 -87.80
CA LYS A 145 -9.04 22.37 -88.46
C LYS A 145 -8.99 22.27 -89.97
N ASP A 146 -8.30 21.26 -90.51
CA ASP A 146 -8.24 21.07 -91.96
C ASP A 146 -9.57 20.54 -92.51
N MET A 147 -10.23 19.59 -91.83
CA MET A 147 -11.58 19.15 -92.21
C MET A 147 -12.62 20.28 -92.11
N ALA A 148 -12.47 21.20 -91.16
CA ALA A 148 -13.37 22.34 -91.01
C ALA A 148 -13.27 23.36 -92.17
N LYS A 149 -12.22 23.31 -93.01
CA LYS A 149 -12.15 24.13 -94.24
C LYS A 149 -13.03 23.57 -95.36
N GLU A 150 -13.33 22.28 -95.32
CA GLU A 150 -14.09 21.57 -96.36
C GLU A 150 -15.55 21.33 -95.96
N ASP A 151 -15.85 21.19 -94.67
CA ASP A 151 -17.21 20.95 -94.14
C ASP A 151 -17.77 22.16 -93.35
N GLU A 152 -18.82 22.78 -93.90
CA GLU A 152 -19.51 23.94 -93.32
C GLU A 152 -20.19 23.64 -91.97
N ARG A 153 -20.58 22.38 -91.72
CA ARG A 153 -21.18 21.98 -90.44
C ARG A 153 -20.13 21.92 -89.34
N LEU A 154 -18.94 21.41 -89.67
CA LEU A 154 -17.82 21.30 -88.74
C LEU A 154 -17.23 22.68 -88.42
N GLU A 155 -17.12 23.56 -89.43
CA GLU A 155 -16.70 24.96 -89.26
C GLU A 155 -17.57 25.72 -88.24
N LYS A 156 -18.90 25.60 -88.36
CA LYS A 156 -19.86 26.22 -87.43
C LYS A 156 -19.69 25.72 -86.00
N ILE A 157 -19.39 24.43 -85.82
CA ILE A 157 -19.16 23.84 -84.50
C ILE A 157 -17.82 24.34 -83.94
N MET A 158 -16.75 24.37 -84.73
CA MET A 158 -15.45 24.85 -84.26
C MET A 158 -15.44 26.35 -83.91
N LYS A 159 -16.11 27.19 -84.70
CA LYS A 159 -16.31 28.63 -84.39
C LYS A 159 -17.07 28.85 -83.09
N ARG A 160 -18.08 28.01 -82.81
CA ARG A 160 -18.86 28.09 -81.56
C ARG A 160 -18.01 27.82 -80.31
N TYR A 161 -17.02 26.94 -80.40
CA TYR A 161 -16.14 26.56 -79.28
C TYR A 161 -14.78 27.28 -79.28
N GLY A 162 -14.54 28.22 -80.19
CA GLY A 162 -13.33 29.08 -80.19
C GLY A 162 -12.05 28.40 -80.68
N PHE A 163 -12.15 27.32 -81.46
CA PHE A 163 -11.00 26.61 -82.02
C PHE A 163 -10.52 27.17 -83.38
N LEU A 164 -11.31 28.07 -83.98
CA LEU A 164 -11.16 28.68 -85.31
C LEU A 164 -11.53 30.18 -85.27
#